data_AF-A0A7C4VFB4-F1
#
_entry.id   AF-A0A7C4VFB4-F1
#
_cell.length_a   1.000
_cell.length_b   1.000
_cell.length_c   1.000
_cell.angle_alpha   90.00
_cell.angle_beta   90.00
_cell.angle_gamma   90.00
#
_symmetry.space_group_name_H-M   'P 1'
#
loop_
_entity.id
_entity.type
_entity.pdbx_description
1 polymer ?
#
loop_
_entity_poly.entity_id
_entity_poly.type
_entity_poly.pdbx_seq_one_letter_code
_entity_poly.pdbx_strand_id
1 'polypeptide(L)'
;MRKLKDLPYILDYIYGNSVGGLVDLKNFRLLVSKRTGKVKQLFYKEKLFATFRPNGSFAPTPQTYYTLSKKVKEYSVTVKNDALPHIRNGSSVFAQNIKRIGKNVSVGSDVFILDSKNNLIGLGRATISSKQIKRFKSGLCVKNRG
;
A
#
# COMPACT_ATOMS: atom_id res chain seq x y z
N MET A 1 -12.52 11.00 17.72
CA MET A 1 -11.13 11.23 17.25
C MET A 1 -10.40 9.90 17.26
N ARG A 2 -9.69 9.53 16.19
CA ARG A 2 -8.99 8.23 16.10
C ARG A 2 -7.94 8.09 17.20
N LYS A 3 -7.98 6.99 17.92
CA LYS A 3 -7.03 6.61 18.95
C LYS A 3 -6.15 5.47 18.43
N LEU A 4 -5.00 5.27 19.05
CA LEU A 4 -4.09 4.19 18.64
C LEU A 4 -4.75 2.80 18.75
N LYS A 5 -5.65 2.62 19.73
CA LYS A 5 -6.46 1.40 19.89
C LYS A 5 -7.38 1.08 18.71
N ASP A 6 -7.64 2.06 17.84
CA ASP A 6 -8.46 1.86 16.64
C ASP A 6 -7.64 1.30 15.47
N LEU A 7 -6.31 1.29 15.58
CA LEU A 7 -5.40 0.86 14.52
C LEU A 7 -5.69 -0.56 13.98
N PRO A 8 -5.93 -1.59 14.82
CA PRO A 8 -6.21 -2.93 14.32
C PRO A 8 -7.41 -2.96 13.38
N TYR A 9 -8.50 -2.28 13.75
CA TYR A 9 -9.72 -2.17 12.94
C TYR A 9 -9.49 -1.40 11.63
N ILE A 10 -8.66 -0.36 11.66
CA ILE A 10 -8.29 0.39 10.44
C ILE A 10 -7.49 -0.50 9.49
N LEU A 11 -6.56 -1.30 10.01
CA LEU A 11 -5.78 -2.23 9.20
C LEU A 11 -6.65 -3.33 8.62
N ASP A 12 -7.57 -3.89 9.40
CA ASP A 12 -8.52 -4.88 8.92
C ASP A 12 -9.45 -4.32 7.84
N TYR A 13 -9.89 -3.07 7.99
CA TYR A 13 -10.71 -2.39 6.97
C TYR A 13 -9.96 -2.20 5.63
N ILE A 14 -8.66 -1.85 5.68
CA ILE A 14 -7.87 -1.55 4.48
C ILE A 14 -7.31 -2.82 3.84
N TYR A 15 -6.74 -3.71 4.65
CA TYR A 15 -5.97 -4.87 4.20
C TYR A 15 -6.69 -6.22 4.41
N GLY A 16 -7.95 -6.17 4.83
CA GLY A 16 -8.78 -7.34 5.09
C GLY A 16 -8.53 -7.96 6.47
N ASN A 17 -9.38 -8.92 6.83
CA ASN A 17 -9.45 -9.45 8.18
C ASN A 17 -8.12 -10.05 8.69
N SER A 18 -7.92 -9.89 10.00
CA SER A 18 -6.82 -10.43 10.79
C SER A 18 -5.45 -9.79 10.51
N VAL A 19 -5.40 -8.65 9.82
CA VAL A 19 -4.17 -7.85 9.67
C VAL A 19 -3.92 -7.03 10.92
N GLY A 20 -4.98 -6.54 11.56
CA GLY A 20 -4.91 -5.83 12.84
C GLY A 20 -4.33 -6.68 13.97
N GLY A 21 -4.51 -8.00 13.92
CA GLY A 21 -3.91 -8.93 14.89
C GLY A 21 -2.40 -9.13 14.74
N LEU A 22 -1.78 -8.65 13.64
CA LEU A 22 -0.34 -8.78 13.39
C LEU A 22 0.48 -7.66 14.04
N VAL A 23 -0.17 -6.61 14.55
CA VAL A 23 0.51 -5.43 15.07
C VAL A 23 0.46 -5.38 16.59
N ASP A 24 1.63 -5.22 17.21
CA ASP A 24 1.72 -4.85 18.62
C ASP A 24 1.70 -3.33 18.74
N LEU A 25 0.62 -2.79 19.33
CA LEU A 25 0.40 -1.36 19.50
C LEU A 25 1.51 -0.64 20.26
N LYS A 26 2.28 -1.34 21.11
CA LYS A 26 3.42 -0.76 21.83
C LYS A 26 4.51 -0.23 20.89
N ASN A 27 4.60 -0.80 19.69
CA ASN A 27 5.55 -0.38 18.67
C ASN A 27 5.03 0.79 17.83
N PHE A 28 3.83 1.31 18.09
CA PHE A 28 3.24 2.36 17.26
C PHE A 28 3.01 3.65 18.03
N ARG A 29 3.18 4.77 17.32
CA ARG A 29 2.84 6.10 17.84
C ARG A 29 2.09 6.93 16.79
N LEU A 30 1.12 7.70 17.26
CA LEU A 30 0.39 8.66 16.43
C LEU A 30 1.04 10.03 16.53
N LEU A 31 1.18 10.69 15.39
CA LEU A 31 1.45 12.12 15.32
C LEU A 31 0.15 12.84 14.99
N VAL A 32 -0.23 13.77 15.86
CA VAL A 32 -1.49 14.51 15.80
C VAL A 32 -1.21 15.97 15.48
N SER A 33 -2.09 16.56 14.68
CA SER A 33 -2.06 17.98 14.37
C SER A 33 -2.31 18.82 15.64
N LYS A 34 -1.34 19.62 16.09
CA LYS A 34 -1.52 20.54 17.23
C LYS A 34 -2.69 21.51 17.03
N ARG A 35 -2.90 21.97 15.79
CA ARG A 35 -3.95 22.95 15.44
C ARG A 35 -5.36 22.36 15.42
N THR A 36 -5.52 21.12 14.97
CA THR A 36 -6.85 20.56 14.65
C THR A 36 -7.20 19.29 15.42
N GLY A 37 -6.27 18.75 16.22
CA GLY A 37 -6.43 17.45 16.89
C GLY A 37 -6.51 16.24 15.96
N LYS A 38 -6.47 16.43 14.63
CA LYS A 38 -6.59 15.32 13.67
C LYS A 38 -5.30 14.50 13.61
N VAL A 39 -5.44 13.18 13.62
CA VAL A 39 -4.32 12.25 13.41
C VAL A 39 -3.76 12.46 11.99
N LYS A 40 -2.45 12.72 11.90
CA LYS A 40 -1.75 12.98 10.64
C LYS A 40 -0.91 11.79 10.19
N GLN A 41 -0.11 11.24 11.10
CA GLN A 41 0.84 10.18 10.75
C GLN A 41 0.83 9.08 11.80
N LEU A 42 1.17 7.89 11.34
CA LEU A 42 1.41 6.70 12.15
C LEU A 42 2.86 6.30 11.96
N PHE A 43 3.57 6.10 13.05
CA PHE A 43 4.94 5.60 13.04
C PHE A 43 4.98 4.21 13.66
N TYR A 44 5.79 3.34 13.08
CA TYR A 44 6.20 2.06 13.66
C TYR A 44 7.65 2.23 14.13
N LYS A 45 7.84 2.19 15.44
CA LYS A 45 9.06 2.63 16.12
C LYS A 45 9.39 4.07 15.68
N GLU A 46 10.53 4.26 15.02
CA GLU A 46 10.98 5.57 14.53
C GLU A 46 10.64 5.83 13.06
N LYS A 47 10.13 4.82 12.34
CA LYS A 47 9.90 4.92 10.89
C LYS A 47 8.45 5.27 10.59
N LEU A 48 8.24 6.17 9.63
CA LEU A 48 6.90 6.52 9.17
C LEU A 48 6.25 5.27 8.59
N PHE A 49 5.16 4.82 9.20
CA PHE A 49 4.39 3.67 8.76
C PHE A 49 3.30 4.09 7.78
N ALA A 50 2.60 5.20 8.05
CA ALA A 50 1.56 5.70 7.16
C ALA A 50 1.21 7.16 7.42
N THR A 51 0.64 7.82 6.42
CA THR A 51 0.06 9.16 6.55
C THR A 51 -1.46 9.08 6.38
N PHE A 52 -2.22 9.50 7.38
CA PHE A 52 -3.68 9.49 7.33
C PHE A 52 -4.22 10.51 6.34
N ARG A 53 -5.24 10.08 5.60
CA ARG A 53 -5.99 10.93 4.68
C ARG A 53 -7.29 11.40 5.33
N PRO A 54 -7.83 12.57 4.94
CA PRO A 54 -9.10 13.07 5.47
C PRO A 54 -10.28 12.11 5.28
N ASN A 55 -10.28 11.33 4.20
CA ASN A 55 -11.32 10.33 3.89
C ASN A 55 -11.25 9.06 4.76
N GLY A 56 -10.33 9.03 5.73
CA GLY A 56 -10.22 7.93 6.66
C GLY A 56 -9.33 6.76 6.22
N SER A 57 -8.86 6.71 4.98
CA SER A 57 -7.77 5.82 4.57
C SER A 57 -6.41 6.35 5.04
N PHE A 58 -5.32 5.63 4.75
CA PHE A 58 -3.97 6.16 4.89
C PHE A 58 -3.12 5.87 3.66
N ALA A 59 -2.16 6.73 3.38
CA ALA A 59 -1.08 6.48 2.44
C ALA A 59 -0.02 5.59 3.09
N PRO A 60 0.19 4.36 2.60
CA PRO A 60 1.23 3.49 3.13
C PRO A 60 2.62 4.01 2.77
N THR A 61 3.62 3.51 3.48
CA THR A 61 5.04 3.71 3.18
C THR A 61 5.71 2.36 2.94
N PRO A 62 7.00 2.32 2.55
CA PRO A 62 7.75 1.07 2.53
C PRO A 62 7.69 0.32 3.87
N GLN A 63 7.66 1.03 4.99
CA GLN A 63 7.54 0.41 6.31
C GLN A 63 6.24 -0.36 6.48
N THR A 64 5.12 0.06 5.87
CA THR A 64 3.88 -0.71 5.87
C THR A 64 4.08 -2.11 5.27
N TYR A 65 4.80 -2.19 4.15
CA TYR A 65 5.04 -3.46 3.46
C TYR A 65 5.81 -4.44 4.34
N TYR A 66 6.90 -3.97 4.93
CA TYR A 66 7.76 -4.80 5.77
C TYR A 66 7.12 -5.21 7.09
N THR A 67 6.29 -4.35 7.68
CA THR A 67 5.61 -4.66 8.94
C THR A 67 4.43 -5.62 8.75
N LEU A 68 3.66 -5.53 7.66
CA LEU A 68 2.44 -6.33 7.45
C LEU A 68 2.65 -7.65 6.66
N SER A 69 3.84 -7.87 6.11
CA SER A 69 4.29 -9.16 5.56
C SER A 69 3.35 -9.80 4.50
N LYS A 70 3.06 -11.11 4.58
CA LYS A 70 2.34 -11.87 3.54
C LYS A 70 0.96 -11.28 3.18
N LYS A 71 0.25 -10.66 4.13
CA LYS A 71 -1.12 -10.16 3.91
C LYS A 71 -1.16 -9.01 2.90
N VAL A 72 -0.16 -8.13 2.91
CA VAL A 72 -0.11 -7.00 1.97
C VAL A 72 0.30 -7.40 0.55
N LYS A 73 0.81 -8.61 0.34
CA LYS A 73 1.11 -9.12 -1.01
C LYS A 73 -0.13 -9.24 -1.89
N GLU A 74 -1.32 -9.42 -1.30
CA GLU A 74 -2.57 -9.43 -2.06
C GLU A 74 -3.00 -8.03 -2.52
N TYR A 75 -2.33 -6.98 -2.04
CA TYR A 75 -2.46 -5.57 -2.45
C TYR A 75 -1.25 -5.10 -3.27
N SER A 76 -0.55 -6.04 -3.91
CA SER A 76 0.66 -5.74 -4.67
C SER A 76 0.54 -6.11 -6.15
N VAL A 77 1.40 -5.50 -6.96
CA VAL A 77 1.65 -5.88 -8.34
C VAL A 77 3.12 -6.25 -8.50
N THR A 78 3.38 -7.43 -9.06
CA THR A 78 4.73 -7.87 -9.44
C THR A 78 4.94 -7.58 -10.91
N VAL A 79 6.01 -6.86 -11.24
CA VAL A 79 6.33 -6.46 -12.61
C VAL A 79 7.40 -7.36 -13.23
N LYS A 80 7.46 -7.36 -14.56
CA LYS A 80 8.52 -8.01 -15.34
C LYS A 80 9.86 -7.28 -15.13
N ASN A 81 10.97 -8.02 -15.27
CA ASN A 81 12.31 -7.46 -15.04
C ASN A 81 12.62 -6.28 -16.00
N ASP A 82 12.16 -6.36 -17.25
CA ASP A 82 12.36 -5.33 -18.27
C ASP A 82 11.73 -3.98 -17.89
N ALA A 83 10.70 -3.99 -17.04
CA ALA A 83 10.03 -2.78 -16.58
C ALA A 83 10.69 -2.14 -15.34
N LEU A 84 11.63 -2.82 -14.69
CA LEU A 84 12.24 -2.36 -13.43
C LEU A 84 12.94 -0.99 -13.55
N PRO A 85 13.77 -0.72 -14.58
CA PRO A 85 14.46 0.57 -14.68
C PRO A 85 13.49 1.73 -14.78
N HIS A 86 12.42 1.57 -15.57
CA HIS A 86 11.41 2.60 -15.77
C HIS A 86 10.63 2.89 -14.48
N ILE A 87 10.20 1.85 -13.77
CA ILE A 87 9.41 1.99 -12.54
C ILE A 87 10.22 2.63 -11.43
N ARG A 88 11.51 2.27 -11.30
CA ARG A 88 12.43 2.91 -10.34
C ARG A 88 12.62 4.40 -10.60
N ASN A 89 12.48 4.84 -11.85
CA ASN A 89 12.51 6.25 -12.24
C ASN A 89 11.14 6.95 -12.10
N GLY A 90 10.19 6.36 -11.35
CA GLY A 90 8.87 6.96 -11.14
C GLY A 90 7.84 6.64 -12.23
N SER A 91 8.17 5.82 -13.24
CA SER A 91 7.21 5.46 -14.29
C SER A 91 6.04 4.65 -13.73
N SER A 92 4.87 4.84 -14.33
CA SER A 92 3.68 4.09 -13.96
C SER A 92 3.70 2.65 -14.50
N VAL A 93 2.92 1.76 -13.90
CA VAL A 93 2.84 0.35 -14.29
C VAL A 93 1.72 0.16 -15.31
N PHE A 94 2.05 -0.42 -16.46
CA PHE A 94 1.12 -0.79 -17.52
C PHE A 94 0.81 -2.29 -17.52
N ALA A 95 -0.36 -2.69 -18.02
CA ALA A 95 -0.84 -4.07 -17.99
C ALA A 95 0.16 -5.07 -18.59
N GLN A 96 0.75 -4.72 -19.74
CA GLN A 96 1.73 -5.55 -20.46
C GLN A 96 3.00 -5.87 -19.65
N ASN A 97 3.31 -5.05 -18.65
CA ASN A 97 4.49 -5.16 -17.80
C ASN A 97 4.21 -5.91 -16.48
N ILE A 98 2.97 -6.30 -16.23
CA ILE A 98 2.58 -7.04 -15.03
C ILE A 98 2.86 -8.52 -15.22
N LYS A 99 3.57 -9.13 -14.26
CA LYS A 99 3.78 -10.58 -14.15
C LYS A 99 2.72 -11.23 -13.27
N ARG A 100 2.40 -10.60 -12.13
CA ARG A 100 1.37 -11.08 -11.18
C ARG A 100 0.67 -9.88 -10.55
N ILE A 101 -0.61 -10.03 -10.26
CA ILE A 101 -1.37 -9.07 -9.46
C ILE A 101 -2.07 -9.76 -8.29
N GLY A 102 -1.99 -9.15 -7.12
CA GLY A 102 -2.72 -9.57 -5.93
C GLY A 102 -4.23 -9.42 -6.11
N LYS A 103 -5.01 -10.33 -5.51
CA LYS A 103 -6.45 -10.40 -5.76
C LYS A 103 -7.23 -9.23 -5.16
N ASN A 104 -6.67 -8.57 -4.13
CA ASN A 104 -7.31 -7.48 -3.40
C ASN A 104 -6.99 -6.09 -3.97
N VAL A 105 -6.26 -6.01 -5.09
CA VAL A 105 -6.06 -4.72 -5.80
C VAL A 105 -7.39 -4.28 -6.43
N SER A 106 -7.91 -3.16 -5.94
CA SER A 106 -9.15 -2.53 -6.42
C SER A 106 -8.88 -1.13 -6.95
N VAL A 107 -9.79 -0.61 -7.77
CA VAL A 107 -9.67 0.78 -8.26
C VAL A 107 -9.54 1.73 -7.06
N GLY A 108 -8.54 2.60 -7.11
CA GLY A 108 -8.26 3.59 -6.06
C GLY A 108 -7.49 3.06 -4.84
N SER A 109 -7.28 1.75 -4.71
CA SER A 109 -6.48 1.19 -3.61
C SER A 109 -5.01 1.60 -3.75
N ASP A 110 -4.33 1.74 -2.62
CA ASP A 110 -2.87 1.84 -2.63
C ASP A 110 -2.28 0.47 -2.97
N VAL A 111 -1.24 0.45 -3.80
CA VAL A 111 -0.65 -0.77 -4.37
C VAL A 111 0.85 -0.77 -4.14
N PHE A 112 1.36 -1.87 -3.62
CA PHE A 112 2.80 -2.13 -3.51
C PHE A 112 3.33 -2.64 -4.84
N ILE A 113 4.37 -2.02 -5.39
CA ILE A 113 4.99 -2.45 -6.65
C ILE A 113 6.21 -3.28 -6.29
N LEU A 114 6.25 -4.53 -6.76
CA LEU A 114 7.27 -5.51 -6.42
C LEU A 114 8.05 -5.98 -7.64
N ASP A 115 9.31 -6.34 -7.43
CA ASP A 115 10.07 -7.12 -8.40
C ASP A 115 9.74 -8.63 -8.33
N SER A 116 10.36 -9.42 -9.21
CA SER A 116 10.19 -10.87 -9.29
C SER A 116 10.67 -11.63 -8.04
N LYS A 117 11.48 -11.01 -7.18
CA LYS A 117 11.98 -11.54 -5.90
C LYS A 117 11.13 -11.10 -4.70
N ASN A 118 10.02 -10.40 -4.93
CA ASN A 118 9.16 -9.78 -3.90
C ASN A 118 9.80 -8.61 -3.14
N ASN A 119 10.82 -7.96 -3.70
CA ASN A 119 11.34 -6.71 -3.13
C ASN A 119 10.41 -5.56 -3.52
N LEU A 120 10.14 -4.66 -2.56
CA LEU A 120 9.39 -3.45 -2.83
C LEU A 120 10.24 -2.47 -3.63
N ILE A 121 9.74 -2.06 -4.79
CA ILE A 121 10.41 -1.11 -5.69
C ILE A 121 9.64 0.19 -5.87
N GLY A 122 8.38 0.26 -5.41
CA GLY A 122 7.57 1.47 -5.52
C GLY A 122 6.20 1.34 -4.84
N LEU A 123 5.50 2.46 -4.74
CA LEU A 123 4.15 2.56 -4.20
C LEU A 123 3.29 3.37 -5.16
N GLY A 124 2.12 2.87 -5.48
CA GLY A 124 1.21 3.56 -6.39
C GLY A 124 -0.24 3.46 -5.99
N ARG A 125 -1.10 3.92 -6.89
CA ARG A 125 -2.56 3.77 -6.78
C ARG A 125 -3.10 3.05 -8.00
N ALA A 126 -3.92 2.03 -7.78
CA ALA A 126 -4.56 1.29 -8.85
C ALA A 126 -5.55 2.19 -9.59
N THR A 127 -5.44 2.23 -10.92
CA THR A 127 -6.44 2.84 -11.82
C THR A 127 -7.49 1.82 -12.26
N ILE A 128 -7.21 0.54 -12.02
CA ILE A 128 -7.99 -0.59 -12.52
C ILE A 128 -7.89 -1.75 -11.51
N SER A 129 -8.90 -2.62 -11.46
CA SER A 129 -8.93 -3.74 -10.52
C SER A 129 -8.12 -4.97 -10.98
N SER A 130 -7.79 -5.86 -10.04
CA SER A 130 -7.15 -7.15 -10.31
C SER A 130 -7.93 -8.00 -11.32
N LYS A 131 -9.26 -8.02 -11.22
CA LYS A 131 -10.16 -8.74 -12.13
C LYS A 131 -10.09 -8.22 -13.56
N GLN A 132 -10.02 -6.90 -13.68
CA GLN A 132 -9.92 -6.21 -14.97
C GLN A 132 -8.54 -6.41 -15.61
N ILE A 133 -7.44 -6.29 -14.85
CA ILE A 133 -6.07 -6.50 -15.37
C ILE A 133 -5.89 -7.89 -15.94
N LYS A 134 -6.50 -8.91 -15.34
CA LYS A 134 -6.45 -10.28 -15.86
C LYS A 134 -7.13 -10.42 -17.23
N ARG A 135 -8.01 -9.50 -17.61
CA ARG A 135 -8.70 -9.46 -18.92
C ARG A 135 -8.03 -8.51 -19.91
N PHE A 136 -7.50 -7.39 -19.44
CA PHE A 136 -6.90 -6.37 -20.30
C PHE A 136 -5.43 -6.67 -20.62
N LYS A 137 -5.05 -6.54 -21.91
CA LYS A 137 -3.67 -6.77 -22.38
C LYS A 137 -2.83 -5.48 -22.45
N SER A 138 -3.44 -4.31 -22.28
CA SER A 138 -2.79 -2.99 -22.39
C SER A 138 -3.45 -1.97 -21.45
N GLY A 139 -2.79 -0.83 -21.24
CA GLY A 139 -3.31 0.30 -20.46
C GLY A 139 -2.65 0.53 -19.10
N LEU A 140 -2.81 1.75 -18.58
CA LEU A 140 -2.28 2.18 -17.28
C LEU A 140 -2.99 1.43 -16.15
N CYS A 141 -2.24 0.74 -15.31
CA CYS A 141 -2.76 -0.10 -14.23
C CYS A 141 -2.51 0.46 -12.83
N VAL A 142 -1.31 0.99 -12.61
CA VAL A 142 -0.92 1.60 -11.34
C VAL A 142 -0.20 2.89 -11.63
N LYS A 143 -0.78 4.00 -11.18
CA LYS A 143 -0.11 5.30 -11.20
C LYS A 143 0.90 5.33 -10.06
N ASN A 144 2.19 5.42 -10.40
CA ASN A 144 3.24 5.51 -9.40
C ASN A 144 3.12 6.84 -8.63
N ARG A 145 3.47 6.84 -7.35
CA ARG A 145 3.42 8.00 -6.44
C ARG A 145 4.76 8.33 -5.78
N GLY A 146 5.84 7.65 -6.18
CA GLY A 146 7.20 7.86 -5.71
C GLY A 146 8.21 7.53 -6.79
#